data_AF-A0A7Y3M8K1-F1
#
_entry.id   AF-A0A7Y3M8K1-F1
#
_cell.length_a   1.000
_cell.length_b   1.000
_cell.length_c   1.000
_cell.angle_alpha   90.00
_cell.angle_beta   90.00
_cell.angle_gamma   90.00
#
_symmetry.space_group_name_H-M   'P 1'
#
loop_
_entity.id
_entity.type
_entity.pdbx_description
1 polymer ?
#
loop_
_entity_poly.entity_id
_entity_poly.type
_entity_poly.pdbx_seq_one_letter_code
_entity_poly.pdbx_strand_id
1 'polypeptide(L)'
;MSEGPADSALVKALWHLLQPLVRLLVRQGITFPRLTPMLKTLYLEAAEHELGADASGSRIHLATGLHRKDVRRLRNEATDQPPPPPLALGARVVAKWIGESETTDDRGEPLALPLRAELGPSLEALIASISTDVRPRAVYEEWLRLGVI
;
A
#
# COMPACT_ATOMS: atom_id res chain seq x y z
N MET A 1 -22.87 -22.60 -12.41
CA MET A 1 -21.39 -22.56 -12.41
C MET A 1 -20.94 -23.59 -11.39
N SER A 2 -20.52 -24.76 -11.86
CA SER A 2 -20.11 -25.86 -10.99
C SER A 2 -18.64 -25.66 -10.64
N GLU A 3 -18.31 -25.32 -9.40
CA GLU A 3 -16.92 -25.32 -8.92
C GLU A 3 -16.40 -26.75 -9.00
N GLY A 4 -15.35 -26.98 -9.79
CA GLY A 4 -14.74 -28.29 -9.96
C GLY A 4 -13.69 -28.57 -8.88
N PRO A 5 -13.36 -29.84 -8.60
CA PRO A 5 -12.27 -30.20 -7.69
C PRO A 5 -10.90 -29.65 -8.13
N ALA A 6 -10.71 -29.36 -9.42
CA ALA A 6 -9.52 -28.71 -9.97
C ALA A 6 -9.37 -27.25 -9.49
N ASP A 7 -10.48 -26.52 -9.34
CA ASP A 7 -10.48 -25.14 -8.84
C ASP A 7 -10.04 -25.10 -7.38
N SER A 8 -10.50 -26.06 -6.58
CA SER A 8 -10.09 -26.24 -5.17
C SER A 8 -8.60 -26.55 -5.01
N ALA A 9 -8.05 -27.43 -5.85
CA ALA A 9 -6.62 -27.76 -5.82
C ALA A 9 -5.75 -26.57 -6.25
N LEU A 10 -6.18 -25.85 -7.29
CA LEU A 10 -5.49 -24.64 -7.76
C LEU A 10 -5.51 -23.52 -6.72
N VAL A 11 -6.67 -23.25 -6.11
CA VAL A 11 -6.79 -22.24 -5.05
C VAL A 11 -5.90 -22.59 -3.86
N LYS A 12 -5.83 -23.87 -3.46
CA LYS A 12 -4.90 -24.32 -2.42
C LYS A 12 -3.45 -24.11 -2.82
N ALA A 13 -3.05 -24.48 -4.04
CA ALA A 13 -1.68 -24.27 -4.52
C ALA A 13 -1.33 -22.77 -4.54
N LEU A 14 -2.25 -21.93 -5.02
CA LEU A 14 -2.11 -20.49 -5.02
C LEU A 14 -1.93 -19.94 -3.60
N TRP A 15 -2.73 -20.40 -2.63
CA TRP A 15 -2.58 -20.00 -1.23
C TRP A 15 -1.19 -20.34 -0.68
N HIS A 16 -0.69 -21.56 -0.94
CA HIS A 16 0.64 -21.98 -0.49
C HIS A 16 1.78 -21.20 -1.14
N LEU A 17 1.61 -20.72 -2.37
CA LEU A 17 2.57 -19.87 -3.07
C LEU A 17 2.52 -18.41 -2.57
N LEU A 18 1.31 -17.86 -2.41
CA LEU A 18 1.11 -16.48 -2.01
C LEU A 18 1.46 -16.25 -0.53
N GLN A 19 1.19 -17.20 0.35
CA GLN A 19 1.43 -17.05 1.78
C GLN A 19 2.89 -16.65 2.12
N PRO A 20 3.94 -17.39 1.69
CA PRO A 20 5.32 -16.99 1.96
C PRO A 20 5.70 -15.67 1.28
N LEU A 21 5.19 -15.41 0.07
CA LEU A 21 5.45 -14.17 -0.66
C LEU A 21 4.86 -12.95 0.07
N VAL A 22 3.58 -13.00 0.44
CA VAL A 22 2.91 -11.92 1.19
C VAL A 22 3.60 -11.69 2.54
N ARG A 23 4.02 -12.75 3.24
CA ARG A 23 4.81 -12.60 4.47
C ARG A 23 6.12 -11.87 4.22
N LEU A 24 6.83 -12.15 3.12
CA LEU A 24 8.04 -11.42 2.74
C LEU A 24 7.71 -9.95 2.45
N LEU A 25 6.67 -9.66 1.66
CA LEU A 25 6.26 -8.29 1.33
C LEU A 25 5.98 -7.46 2.59
N VAL A 26 5.24 -8.01 3.56
CA VAL A 26 4.99 -7.36 4.85
C VAL A 26 6.29 -7.10 5.62
N ARG A 27 7.20 -8.09 5.65
CA ARG A 27 8.52 -7.91 6.30
C ARG A 27 9.31 -6.76 5.68
N GLN A 28 9.22 -6.59 4.36
CA GLN A 28 9.85 -5.51 3.59
C GLN A 28 9.04 -4.20 3.59
N GLY A 29 7.95 -4.08 4.36
CA GLY A 29 7.14 -2.87 4.43
C GLY A 29 6.32 -2.57 3.17
N ILE A 30 6.14 -3.56 2.28
CA ILE A 30 5.27 -3.45 1.11
C ILE A 30 3.84 -3.71 1.55
N THR A 31 3.06 -2.62 1.62
CA THR A 31 1.67 -2.66 2.06
C THR A 31 0.72 -3.12 0.95
N PHE A 32 -0.49 -3.58 1.32
CA PHE A 32 -1.51 -3.97 0.36
C PHE A 32 -1.87 -2.85 -0.65
N PRO A 33 -2.03 -1.58 -0.26
CA PRO A 33 -2.22 -0.49 -1.22
C PRO A 33 -1.05 -0.29 -2.19
N ARG A 34 0.19 -0.58 -1.77
CA ARG A 34 1.37 -0.52 -2.66
C ARG A 34 1.42 -1.69 -3.64
N LEU A 35 1.01 -2.88 -3.19
CA LEU A 35 0.95 -4.10 -4.02
C LEU A 35 -0.20 -4.06 -5.04
N THR A 36 -1.33 -3.46 -4.68
CA THR A 36 -2.57 -3.52 -5.48
C THR A 36 -2.41 -3.01 -6.92
N PRO A 37 -1.79 -1.83 -7.19
CA PRO A 37 -1.56 -1.38 -8.56
C PRO A 37 -0.68 -2.33 -9.38
N MET A 38 0.32 -2.96 -8.76
CA MET A 38 1.19 -3.94 -9.42
C MET A 38 0.39 -5.17 -9.85
N LEU A 39 -0.44 -5.71 -8.94
CA LEU A 39 -1.33 -6.83 -9.27
C LEU A 39 -2.33 -6.46 -10.36
N LYS A 40 -2.93 -5.27 -10.33
CA LYS A 40 -3.85 -4.83 -11.39
C LYS A 40 -3.17 -4.78 -12.75
N THR A 41 -1.90 -4.39 -12.80
CA THR A 41 -1.10 -4.39 -14.04
C THR A 41 -0.87 -5.81 -14.53
N LEU A 42 -0.44 -6.73 -13.65
CA LEU A 42 -0.25 -8.14 -14.01
C LEU A 42 -1.54 -8.81 -14.50
N TYR A 43 -2.69 -8.50 -13.89
CA TYR A 43 -3.99 -8.99 -14.35
C TYR A 43 -4.37 -8.45 -15.73
N LEU A 44 -4.04 -7.20 -16.03
CA LEU A 44 -4.28 -6.62 -17.34
C LEU A 44 -3.40 -7.29 -18.40
N GLU A 45 -2.09 -7.42 -18.14
CA GLU A 45 -1.13 -8.08 -19.04
C GLU A 45 -1.55 -9.52 -19.33
N ALA A 46 -1.92 -10.29 -18.30
CA ALA A 46 -2.43 -11.65 -18.47
C ALA A 46 -3.72 -11.68 -19.31
N ALA A 47 -4.64 -10.73 -19.11
CA ALA A 47 -5.86 -10.66 -19.91
C ALA A 47 -5.60 -10.28 -21.37
N GLU A 48 -4.66 -9.37 -21.64
CA GLU A 48 -4.28 -8.98 -23.00
C GLU A 48 -3.55 -10.11 -23.73
N HIS A 49 -2.77 -10.92 -23.00
CA HIS A 49 -2.19 -12.14 -23.53
C HIS A 49 -3.25 -13.15 -23.97
N GLU A 50 -4.27 -13.39 -23.14
CA GLU A 50 -5.33 -14.38 -23.43
C GLU A 50 -6.39 -13.88 -24.42
N LEU A 51 -6.68 -12.57 -24.45
CA LEU A 51 -7.81 -12.00 -25.18
C LEU A 51 -7.43 -11.13 -26.38
N GLY A 52 -6.15 -10.79 -26.52
CA GLY A 52 -5.63 -9.82 -27.49
C GLY A 52 -5.46 -8.41 -26.89
N ALA A 53 -4.41 -7.69 -27.33
CA ALA A 53 -4.08 -6.36 -26.85
C ALA A 53 -5.17 -5.30 -27.16
N ASP A 54 -5.95 -5.52 -28.22
CA ASP A 54 -7.07 -4.68 -28.65
C ASP A 54 -8.40 -5.03 -27.97
N ALA A 55 -8.42 -6.02 -27.07
CA ALA A 55 -9.60 -6.41 -26.34
C ALA A 55 -10.25 -5.20 -25.63
N SER A 56 -11.58 -5.10 -25.76
CA SER A 56 -12.33 -4.00 -25.17
C SER A 56 -12.26 -4.04 -23.64
N GLY A 57 -12.31 -2.86 -23.00
CA GLY A 57 -12.30 -2.76 -21.53
C GLY A 57 -13.45 -3.53 -20.86
N SER A 58 -14.60 -3.67 -21.53
CA SER A 58 -15.72 -4.49 -21.02
C SER A 58 -15.39 -5.99 -21.04
N ARG A 59 -14.71 -6.48 -22.10
CA ARG A 59 -14.29 -7.88 -22.20
C ARG A 59 -13.26 -8.23 -21.13
N ILE A 60 -12.29 -7.34 -20.90
CA ILE A 60 -11.29 -7.50 -19.84
C ILE A 60 -11.95 -7.47 -18.46
N HIS A 61 -12.88 -6.55 -18.22
CA HIS A 61 -13.63 -6.50 -16.95
C HIS A 61 -14.37 -7.80 -16.65
N LEU A 62 -15.05 -8.36 -17.66
CA LEU A 62 -15.77 -9.63 -17.51
C LEU A 62 -14.82 -10.81 -17.21
N ALA A 63 -13.63 -10.82 -17.80
CA ALA A 63 -12.66 -11.92 -17.60
C ALA A 63 -11.88 -11.83 -16.28
N THR A 64 -11.58 -10.62 -15.80
CA THR A 64 -10.64 -10.39 -14.68
C THR A 64 -11.25 -9.75 -13.44
N GLY A 65 -12.44 -9.17 -13.57
CA GLY A 65 -13.03 -8.29 -12.55
C GLY A 65 -12.39 -6.89 -12.47
N LEU A 66 -11.33 -6.60 -13.23
CA LEU A 66 -10.73 -5.26 -13.25
C LEU A 66 -11.73 -4.22 -13.76
N HIS A 67 -11.94 -3.15 -13.00
CA HIS A 67 -12.90 -2.12 -13.40
C HIS A 67 -12.45 -1.44 -14.71
N ARG A 68 -13.37 -1.17 -15.64
CA ARG A 68 -13.07 -0.52 -16.94
C ARG A 68 -12.27 0.79 -16.84
N LYS A 69 -12.45 1.55 -15.75
CA LYS A 69 -11.66 2.78 -15.48
C LYS A 69 -10.20 2.45 -15.17
N ASP A 70 -9.93 1.37 -14.43
CA ASP A 70 -8.58 0.89 -14.16
C ASP A 70 -7.92 0.39 -15.44
N VAL A 71 -8.63 -0.39 -16.27
CA VAL A 71 -8.10 -0.86 -17.56
C VAL A 71 -7.66 0.31 -18.45
N ARG A 72 -8.53 1.31 -18.61
CA ARG A 72 -8.20 2.52 -19.39
C ARG A 72 -7.00 3.27 -18.80
N ARG A 73 -6.97 3.42 -17.47
CA ARG A 73 -5.89 4.10 -16.76
C ARG A 73 -4.55 3.38 -16.97
N LEU A 74 -4.50 2.07 -16.75
CA LEU A 74 -3.29 1.24 -16.84
C LEU A 74 -2.71 1.20 -18.26
N ARG A 75 -3.57 1.13 -19.29
CA ARG A 75 -3.13 1.24 -20.70
C ARG A 75 -2.48 2.58 -21.02
N ASN A 76 -3.00 3.66 -20.43
CA ASN A 76 -2.44 5.00 -20.61
C ASN A 76 -1.17 5.21 -19.76
N GLU A 77 -1.11 4.63 -18.56
CA GLU A 77 0.07 4.66 -17.67
C GLU A 77 1.26 3.82 -18.20
N ALA A 78 1.05 2.88 -19.12
CA ALA A 78 2.17 2.28 -19.85
C ALA A 78 2.97 3.32 -20.67
N THR A 79 2.40 4.51 -20.90
CA THR A 79 3.04 5.64 -21.62
C THR A 79 3.47 6.78 -20.68
N ASP A 80 2.91 6.87 -19.46
CA ASP A 80 3.20 7.92 -18.46
C ASP A 80 3.41 7.30 -17.07
N GLN A 81 4.49 7.67 -16.38
CA GLN A 81 4.80 7.13 -15.05
C GLN A 81 3.58 7.18 -14.12
N PRO A 82 3.26 6.09 -13.40
CA PRO A 82 2.13 6.09 -12.47
C PRO A 82 2.33 7.19 -11.43
N PRO A 83 1.26 7.91 -11.04
CA PRO A 83 1.36 8.88 -9.96
C PRO A 83 1.92 8.17 -8.72
N PRO A 84 2.84 8.80 -7.98
CA PRO A 84 3.41 8.18 -6.79
C PRO A 84 2.26 7.74 -5.87
N PRO A 85 2.34 6.54 -5.28
CA PRO A 85 1.32 6.10 -4.35
C PRO A 85 1.16 7.14 -3.24
N PRO A 86 -0.05 7.29 -2.65
CA PRO A 86 -0.25 8.19 -1.53
C PRO A 86 0.84 7.94 -0.49
N LEU A 87 1.48 9.01 -0.03
CA LEU A 87 2.59 8.92 0.92
C LEU A 87 2.14 8.05 2.10
N ALA A 88 2.90 6.97 2.36
CA ALA A 88 2.59 6.04 3.44
C ALA A 88 2.42 6.84 4.75
N LEU A 89 1.51 6.42 5.63
CA LEU A 89 1.24 7.12 6.90
C LEU A 89 2.54 7.47 7.63
N GLY A 90 3.49 6.53 7.68
CA GLY A 90 4.78 6.78 8.31
C GLY A 90 5.57 7.93 7.68
N ALA A 91 5.61 8.01 6.35
CA ALA A 91 6.30 9.09 5.67
C ALA A 91 5.60 10.46 5.83
N ARG A 92 4.26 10.48 5.99
CA ARG A 92 3.56 11.72 6.38
C ARG A 92 3.89 12.14 7.81
N VAL A 93 3.97 11.18 8.74
CA VAL A 93 4.35 11.44 10.13
C VAL A 93 5.77 11.99 10.20
N VAL A 94 6.74 11.38 9.49
CA VAL A 94 8.12 11.88 9.42
C VAL A 94 8.18 13.27 8.79
N ALA A 95 7.50 13.49 7.66
CA ALA A 95 7.48 14.80 7.01
C ALA A 95 6.94 15.91 7.93
N LYS A 96 5.89 15.59 8.71
CA LYS A 96 5.34 16.51 9.71
C LYS A 96 6.32 16.73 10.87
N TRP A 97 6.94 15.66 11.37
CA TRP A 97 7.92 15.70 12.46
C TRP A 97 9.10 16.64 12.15
N ILE A 98 9.67 16.53 10.94
CA ILE A 98 10.84 17.32 10.56
C ILE A 98 10.51 18.70 9.97
N GLY A 99 9.23 18.97 9.71
CA GLY A 99 8.80 20.14 8.93
C GLY A 99 7.98 21.16 9.68
N GLU A 100 7.45 20.84 10.86
CA GLU A 100 6.59 21.74 11.63
C GLU A 100 7.26 22.25 12.90
N SER A 101 7.08 23.55 13.18
CA SER A 101 7.65 24.24 14.34
C SER A 101 7.16 23.70 15.68
N GLU A 102 6.03 22.99 15.71
CA GLU A 102 5.53 22.29 16.91
C GLU A 102 6.39 21.07 17.28
N THR A 103 7.16 20.56 16.32
CA THR A 103 7.95 19.33 16.46
C THR A 103 9.44 19.51 16.14
N THR A 104 9.87 20.74 15.86
CA THR A 104 11.29 21.11 15.65
C THR A 104 11.74 22.13 16.70
N ASP A 105 13.04 22.21 16.95
CA ASP A 105 13.63 23.25 17.79
C ASP A 105 13.77 24.60 17.04
N ASP A 106 14.29 25.61 17.73
CA ASP A 106 14.52 26.96 17.18
C ASP A 106 15.53 26.99 16.00
N ARG A 107 16.26 25.89 15.78
CA ARG A 107 17.21 25.72 14.68
C ARG A 107 16.61 24.92 13.52
N GLY A 108 15.38 24.46 13.65
CA GLY A 108 14.69 23.61 12.67
C GLY A 108 15.06 22.12 12.78
N GLU A 109 15.74 21.71 13.84
CA GLU A 109 16.11 20.31 14.06
C GLU A 109 14.93 19.55 14.71
N PRO A 110 14.64 18.30 14.31
CA PRO A 110 13.53 17.53 14.86
C PRO A 110 13.69 17.26 16.36
N LEU A 111 12.65 17.52 17.15
CA LEU A 111 12.64 17.23 18.58
C LEU A 111 12.60 15.73 18.84
N ALA A 112 13.30 15.26 19.87
CA ALA A 112 13.12 13.91 20.39
C ALA A 112 11.74 13.79 21.07
N LEU A 113 10.75 13.29 20.34
CA LEU A 113 9.38 13.18 20.84
C LEU A 113 9.22 11.95 21.75
N PRO A 114 8.72 12.11 23.00
CA PRO A 114 8.31 10.96 23.79
C PRO A 114 7.10 10.28 23.13
N LEU A 115 6.89 8.99 23.43
CA LEU A 115 5.70 8.28 22.94
C LEU A 115 4.43 9.02 23.39
N ARG A 116 4.34 9.37 24.68
CA ARG A 116 3.25 10.15 25.28
C ARG A 116 3.81 11.32 26.07
N ALA A 117 3.08 12.43 26.09
CA ALA A 117 3.33 13.56 26.97
C ALA A 117 2.00 14.05 27.54
N GLU A 118 2.01 14.48 28.82
CA GLU A 118 0.85 15.15 29.42
C GLU A 118 0.72 16.60 28.92
N LEU A 119 1.85 17.24 28.65
CA LEU A 119 1.97 18.59 28.11
C LEU A 119 3.08 18.61 27.04
N GLY A 120 2.83 19.27 25.92
CA GLY A 120 3.79 19.40 24.81
C GLY A 120 3.64 18.34 23.70
N PRO A 121 4.52 18.37 22.69
CA PRO A 121 4.43 17.49 21.54
C PRO A 121 4.80 16.04 21.91
N SER A 122 4.11 15.08 21.31
CA SER A 122 4.38 13.65 21.47
C SER A 122 4.16 12.90 20.17
N LEU A 123 4.77 11.72 20.05
CA LEU A 123 4.60 10.88 18.88
C LEU A 123 3.14 10.46 18.70
N GLU A 124 2.42 10.16 19.80
CA GLU A 124 0.99 9.82 19.73
C GLU A 124 0.14 10.99 19.21
N ALA A 125 0.37 12.21 19.68
CA ALA A 125 -0.34 13.40 19.21
C ALA A 125 -0.05 13.69 17.73
N LEU A 126 1.21 13.52 17.30
CA LEU A 126 1.60 13.71 15.92
C LEU A 126 0.90 12.72 14.97
N ILE A 127 0.87 11.43 15.33
CA ILE A 127 0.18 10.40 14.55
C ILE A 127 -1.33 10.67 14.50
N ALA A 128 -1.94 11.00 15.64
CA ALA A 128 -3.37 11.28 15.74
C ALA A 128 -3.78 12.49 14.88
N SER A 129 -2.89 13.47 14.71
CA SER A 129 -3.13 14.64 13.85
C SER A 129 -3.18 14.32 12.36
N ILE A 130 -2.64 13.17 11.93
CA ILE A 130 -2.57 12.74 10.52
C ILE A 130 -3.59 11.65 10.22
N SER A 131 -3.92 10.79 11.19
CA SER A 131 -4.89 9.71 11.01
C SER A 131 -5.58 9.35 12.32
N THR A 132 -6.92 9.29 12.26
CA THR A 132 -7.77 8.79 13.35
C THR A 132 -8.01 7.28 13.28
N ASP A 133 -7.69 6.66 12.14
CA ASP A 133 -8.03 5.27 11.85
C ASP A 133 -6.94 4.28 12.29
N VAL A 134 -5.77 4.79 12.69
CA VAL A 134 -4.63 3.97 13.12
C VAL A 134 -4.26 4.33 14.55
N ARG A 135 -4.23 3.32 15.42
CA ARG A 135 -3.78 3.51 16.80
C ARG A 135 -2.30 3.92 16.79
N PRO A 136 -1.93 5.03 17.46
CA PRO A 136 -0.54 5.48 17.49
C PRO A 136 0.47 4.43 17.94
N ARG A 137 0.11 3.60 18.93
CA ARG A 137 0.93 2.48 19.38
C ARG A 137 1.23 1.46 18.26
N ALA A 138 0.29 1.20 17.37
CA ALA A 138 0.50 0.29 16.25
C ALA A 138 1.51 0.85 15.24
N VAL A 139 1.51 2.17 15.03
CA VAL A 139 2.51 2.85 14.19
C VAL A 139 3.90 2.76 14.83
N TYR A 140 3.99 3.02 16.14
CA TYR A 140 5.23 2.89 16.90
C TYR A 140 5.81 1.47 16.83
N GLU A 141 5.00 0.45 17.08
CA GLU A 141 5.42 -0.96 17.00
C GLU A 141 5.88 -1.34 15.58
N GLU A 142 5.22 -0.82 14.56
CA GLU A 142 5.60 -1.04 13.16
C GLU A 142 6.93 -0.34 12.81
N TRP A 143 7.14 0.89 13.30
CA TRP A 143 8.39 1.61 13.10
C TRP A 143 9.58 0.93 13.77
N LEU A 144 9.37 0.43 14.99
CA LEU A 144 10.35 -0.38 15.70
C LEU A 144 10.65 -1.68 14.93
N ARG A 145 9.63 -2.35 14.41
CA ARG A 145 9.78 -3.55 13.57
C ARG A 145 10.57 -3.28 12.28
N LEU A 146 10.41 -2.09 11.70
CA LEU A 146 11.08 -1.66 10.48
C LEU A 146 12.47 -1.04 10.74
N GLY A 147 12.87 -0.82 12.00
CA GLY A 147 14.15 -0.22 12.36
C GLY A 147 14.27 1.26 12.00
N VAL A 148 13.14 1.97 11.93
CA VAL A 148 13.10 3.42 11.66
C VAL A 148 13.50 4.23 12.90
N ILE A 149 13.20 3.69 14.08
CA ILE A 149 13.51 4.23 15.41
C ILE A 149 14.08 3.14 16.31
#